data_AF-A0A3N4ZXD3-F1
#
_entry.id   AF-A0A3N4ZXD3-F1
#
_cell.length_a   1.000
_cell.length_b   1.000
_cell.length_c   1.000
_cell.angle_alpha   90.00
_cell.angle_beta   90.00
_cell.angle_gamma   90.00
#
_symmetry.space_group_name_H-M   'P 1'
#
loop_
_entity.id
_entity.type
_entity.pdbx_description
1 polymer ?
#
loop_
_entity_poly.entity_id
_entity_poly.type
_entity_poly.pdbx_seq_one_letter_code
_entity_poly.pdbx_strand_id
1 'polypeptide(L)'
;MAVVTFSQLLELDVAGLERFADRWNDVIHRKIRQAREGFHDDVVRKLHRDHWRGEGGEAAQKYCDRIQVGFDALDAEVKSLSRFLDEEADGARGTGGTDGLEGWQRVARELDRNAHDAGMKIADDGVVEWSILIDRDDPNGEAKYQEKKQAADLIQLRAQEVLREVDKIDEWLTTSLKVIFGTPHNFETEDRRYNVFEPTVKDRMVRNQLNNVGAGAAARGWANTAGLVKHYLDGSGKTVEVEPQQMMRDIPQFQRDVDKTLGQDVRKRPDGPFTTEWGSTAPNTADGDSSLDWYYALNHFQYRLVGEKHGDEITYQVEVKKRYDWGVPSEHRRTQEKFGGPFKMELEQADLAHLNSVGLARDFDVVGTSDTIRTSA
;
A
#
# COMPACT_ATOMS: atom_id res chain seq x y z
N MET A 1 9.69 5.00 -18.58
CA MET A 1 9.53 6.02 -17.53
C MET A 1 10.50 7.14 -17.85
N ALA A 2 10.09 8.39 -17.63
CA ALA A 2 11.03 9.50 -17.68
C ALA A 2 11.94 9.38 -16.45
N VAL A 3 13.24 9.57 -16.64
CA VAL A 3 14.25 9.55 -15.57
C VAL A 3 14.47 10.99 -15.13
N VAL A 4 14.57 11.24 -13.83
CA VAL A 4 14.84 12.59 -13.32
C VAL A 4 16.24 13.01 -13.75
N THR A 5 16.39 14.18 -14.35
CA THR A 5 17.71 14.69 -14.77
C THR A 5 18.39 15.51 -13.68
N PHE A 6 19.71 15.62 -13.77
CA PHE A 6 20.49 16.43 -12.84
C PHE A 6 20.05 17.89 -12.83
N SER A 7 19.80 18.48 -14.01
CA SER A 7 19.27 19.85 -14.12
C SER A 7 17.87 19.98 -13.50
N GLN A 8 16.98 19.00 -13.71
CA GLN A 8 15.65 19.00 -13.10
C GLN A 8 15.71 19.00 -11.57
N LEU A 9 16.62 18.21 -10.98
CA LEU A 9 16.82 18.20 -9.54
C LEU A 9 17.31 19.54 -8.99
N LEU A 10 18.23 20.23 -9.70
CA LEU A 10 18.74 21.54 -9.29
C LEU A 10 17.67 22.64 -9.33
N GLU A 11 16.77 22.56 -10.33
CA GLU A 11 15.70 23.52 -10.58
C GLU A 11 14.42 23.26 -9.75
N LEU A 12 14.31 22.08 -9.13
CA LEU A 12 13.13 21.69 -8.35
C LEU A 12 12.84 22.68 -7.20
N ASP A 13 11.64 23.26 -7.16
CA ASP A 13 11.19 24.12 -6.06
C ASP A 13 10.71 23.25 -4.88
N VAL A 14 11.65 22.64 -4.15
CA VAL A 14 11.35 21.80 -2.98
C VAL A 14 10.58 22.60 -1.93
N ALA A 15 11.01 23.84 -1.66
CA ALA A 15 10.28 24.76 -0.77
C ALA A 15 8.86 25.09 -1.29
N GLY A 16 8.59 24.92 -2.58
CA GLY A 16 7.27 25.02 -3.18
C GLY A 16 6.34 23.89 -2.76
N LEU A 17 6.87 22.68 -2.57
CA LEU A 17 6.15 21.51 -2.07
C LEU A 17 5.76 21.70 -0.60
N GLU A 18 6.69 22.15 0.24
CA GLU A 18 6.42 22.52 1.64
C GLU A 18 5.35 23.61 1.75
N ARG A 19 5.52 24.71 0.99
CA ARG A 19 4.50 25.79 0.93
C ARG A 19 3.15 25.29 0.46
N PHE A 20 3.12 24.29 -0.42
CA PHE A 20 1.87 23.67 -0.85
C PHE A 20 1.27 22.84 0.28
N ALA A 21 2.03 21.99 0.95
CA ALA A 21 1.59 21.17 2.08
C ALA A 21 1.04 22.04 3.23
N ASP A 22 1.75 23.12 3.59
CA ASP A 22 1.30 24.12 4.56
C ASP A 22 -0.05 24.73 4.17
N ARG A 23 -0.17 25.23 2.93
CA ARG A 23 -1.43 25.83 2.44
C ARG A 23 -2.56 24.81 2.37
N TRP A 24 -2.25 23.58 2.01
CA TRP A 24 -3.20 22.47 1.96
C TRP A 24 -3.78 22.20 3.36
N ASN A 25 -2.92 22.12 4.37
CA ASN A 25 -3.34 22.00 5.77
C ASN A 25 -4.16 23.22 6.25
N ASP A 26 -3.64 24.42 6.00
CA ASP A 26 -4.21 25.62 6.57
C ASP A 26 -5.53 26.03 5.93
N VAL A 27 -5.71 25.74 4.64
CA VAL A 27 -6.89 26.17 3.89
C VAL A 27 -7.85 25.03 3.67
N ILE A 28 -7.40 23.90 3.12
CA ILE A 28 -8.28 22.81 2.69
C ILE A 28 -8.69 21.95 3.87
N HIS A 29 -7.73 21.41 4.62
CA HIS A 29 -8.02 20.58 5.80
C HIS A 29 -8.82 21.37 6.83
N ARG A 30 -8.46 22.63 7.11
CA ARG A 30 -9.23 23.48 8.03
C ARG A 30 -10.69 23.66 7.59
N LYS A 31 -10.94 23.91 6.30
CA LYS A 31 -12.31 24.08 5.78
C LYS A 31 -13.12 22.78 5.83
N ILE A 32 -12.50 21.65 5.49
CA ILE A 32 -13.15 20.33 5.56
C ILE A 32 -13.49 19.98 7.00
N ARG A 33 -12.56 20.21 7.92
CA ARG A 33 -12.77 20.03 9.35
C ARG A 33 -13.92 20.91 9.86
N GLN A 34 -13.96 22.19 9.50
CA GLN A 34 -15.06 23.09 9.86
C GLN A 34 -16.41 22.63 9.30
N ALA A 35 -16.44 22.20 8.04
CA ALA A 35 -17.65 21.66 7.42
C ALA A 35 -18.13 20.38 8.11
N ARG A 36 -17.20 19.47 8.45
CA ARG A 36 -17.48 18.25 9.21
C ARG A 36 -18.04 18.55 10.59
N GLU A 37 -17.35 19.39 11.36
CA GLU A 37 -17.75 19.76 12.71
C GLU A 37 -19.13 20.44 12.68
N GLY A 38 -19.35 21.36 11.73
CA GLY A 38 -20.65 22.00 11.53
C GLY A 38 -21.75 21.00 11.18
N PHE A 39 -21.53 20.10 10.22
CA PHE A 39 -22.50 19.07 9.85
C PHE A 39 -22.82 18.12 11.01
N HIS A 40 -21.80 17.66 11.75
CA HIS A 40 -21.99 16.79 12.89
C HIS A 40 -22.78 17.50 14.01
N ASP A 41 -22.39 18.72 14.37
CA ASP A 41 -23.00 19.47 15.48
C ASP A 41 -24.41 19.95 15.17
N ASP A 42 -24.63 20.45 13.95
CA ASP A 42 -25.89 21.06 13.56
C ASP A 42 -26.92 20.10 13.00
N VAL A 43 -26.48 18.97 12.41
CA VAL A 43 -27.37 18.01 11.74
C VAL A 43 -27.37 16.70 12.52
N VAL A 44 -26.25 15.95 12.52
CA VAL A 44 -26.19 14.59 13.07
C VAL A 44 -26.56 14.57 14.55
N ARG A 45 -25.87 15.35 15.39
CA ARG A 45 -26.09 15.39 16.84
C ARG A 45 -27.52 15.77 17.20
N LYS A 46 -28.14 16.70 16.45
CA LYS A 46 -29.53 17.10 16.69
C LYS A 46 -30.52 16.02 16.27
N LEU A 47 -30.27 15.34 15.14
CA LEU A 47 -31.06 14.20 14.68
C LEU A 47 -31.02 13.02 15.67
N HIS A 48 -29.85 12.72 16.24
CA HIS A 48 -29.67 11.65 17.23
C HIS A 48 -30.23 11.98 18.63
N ARG A 49 -30.51 13.25 18.94
CA ARG A 49 -31.13 13.67 20.21
C ARG A 49 -32.66 13.49 20.24
N ASP A 50 -33.19 12.52 19.50
CA ASP A 50 -34.62 12.16 19.46
C ASP A 50 -35.59 13.25 18.97
N HIS A 51 -35.09 14.31 18.32
CA HIS A 51 -35.93 15.40 17.83
C HIS A 51 -36.78 15.03 16.60
N TRP A 52 -36.43 13.94 15.90
CA TRP A 52 -37.18 13.43 14.76
C TRP A 52 -37.29 11.90 14.83
N ARG A 53 -38.47 11.41 15.25
CA ARG A 53 -38.76 9.98 15.45
C ARG A 53 -39.58 9.40 14.29
N GLY A 54 -39.61 8.07 14.21
CA GLY A 54 -40.32 7.30 13.19
C GLY A 54 -39.44 6.95 11.98
N GLU A 55 -40.01 6.21 11.03
CA GLU A 55 -39.29 5.63 9.89
C GLU A 55 -38.50 6.66 9.06
N GLY A 56 -39.07 7.85 8.84
CA GLY A 56 -38.39 8.95 8.14
C GLY A 56 -37.21 9.54 8.94
N GLY A 57 -37.31 9.60 10.26
CA GLY A 57 -36.23 10.06 11.14
C GLY A 57 -35.06 9.07 11.18
N GLU A 58 -35.36 7.78 11.27
CA GLU A 58 -34.35 6.71 11.18
C GLU A 58 -33.65 6.69 9.81
N ALA A 59 -34.40 6.88 8.72
CA ALA A 59 -33.82 6.96 7.38
C ALA A 59 -32.91 8.20 7.24
N ALA A 60 -33.33 9.35 7.78
CA ALA A 60 -32.52 10.57 7.79
C ALA A 60 -31.25 10.43 8.63
N GLN A 61 -31.34 9.81 9.82
CA GLN A 61 -30.17 9.50 10.66
C GLN A 61 -29.17 8.61 9.90
N LYS A 62 -29.62 7.48 9.35
CA LYS A 62 -28.77 6.57 8.55
C LYS A 62 -28.10 7.28 7.37
N TYR A 63 -28.82 8.19 6.72
CA TYR A 63 -28.28 8.97 5.61
C TYR A 63 -27.22 9.98 6.07
N CYS A 64 -27.47 10.70 7.16
CA CYS A 64 -26.53 11.67 7.72
C CYS A 64 -25.28 11.01 8.30
N ASP A 65 -25.42 9.87 8.99
CA ASP A 65 -24.28 9.10 9.50
C ASP A 65 -23.34 8.70 8.35
N ARG A 66 -23.91 8.34 7.20
CA ARG A 66 -23.16 8.07 5.97
C ARG A 66 -22.39 9.28 5.45
N ILE A 67 -23.01 10.47 5.48
CA ILE A 67 -22.34 11.70 5.06
C ILE A 67 -21.17 11.99 6.01
N GLN A 68 -21.34 11.73 7.31
CA GLN A 68 -20.28 11.90 8.29
C GLN A 68 -19.08 10.97 8.01
N VAL A 69 -19.31 9.69 7.70
CA VAL A 69 -18.25 8.76 7.30
C VAL A 69 -17.49 9.28 6.07
N GLY A 70 -18.19 9.83 5.08
CA GLY A 70 -17.56 10.45 3.91
C GLY A 70 -16.69 11.67 4.27
N PHE A 71 -17.14 12.51 5.22
CA PHE A 71 -16.33 13.63 5.72
C PHE A 71 -15.10 13.15 6.51
N ASP A 72 -15.22 12.09 7.30
CA ASP A 72 -14.11 11.52 8.07
C ASP A 72 -13.04 10.91 7.16
N ALA A 73 -13.45 10.17 6.13
CA ALA A 73 -12.54 9.65 5.12
C ALA A 73 -11.82 10.79 4.37
N LEU A 74 -12.55 11.82 3.95
CA LEU A 74 -11.97 12.99 3.29
C LEU A 74 -10.98 13.74 4.21
N ASP A 75 -11.31 13.91 5.49
CA ASP A 75 -10.43 14.54 6.48
C ASP A 75 -9.12 13.76 6.67
N ALA A 76 -9.20 12.42 6.71
CA ALA A 76 -8.03 11.55 6.81
C ALA A 76 -7.12 11.67 5.58
N GLU A 77 -7.70 11.69 4.38
CA GLU A 77 -6.94 11.80 3.12
C GLU A 77 -6.24 13.15 2.95
N VAL A 78 -6.93 14.22 3.34
CA VAL A 78 -6.33 15.55 3.25
C VAL A 78 -5.16 15.70 4.22
N LYS A 79 -5.23 15.07 5.40
CA LYS A 79 -4.11 15.01 6.37
C LYS A 79 -2.96 14.14 5.87
N SER A 80 -3.26 13.00 5.24
CA SER A 80 -2.23 12.05 4.78
C SER A 80 -1.34 12.71 3.72
N LEU A 81 -1.94 13.52 2.82
CA LEU A 81 -1.18 14.26 1.81
C LEU A 81 -0.15 15.22 2.39
N SER A 82 -0.57 16.07 3.33
CA SER A 82 0.38 17.08 3.83
C SER A 82 1.55 16.40 4.51
N ARG A 83 1.26 15.44 5.39
CA ARG A 83 2.32 14.69 6.07
C ARG A 83 3.23 14.00 5.06
N PHE A 84 2.67 13.44 3.99
CA PHE A 84 3.43 12.80 2.93
C PHE A 84 4.34 13.79 2.20
N LEU A 85 3.82 14.93 1.74
CA LEU A 85 4.61 15.93 1.04
C LEU A 85 5.67 16.57 1.95
N ASP A 86 5.36 16.78 3.22
CA ASP A 86 6.32 17.25 4.23
C ASP A 86 7.44 16.20 4.44
N GLU A 87 7.07 14.92 4.59
CA GLU A 87 8.04 13.83 4.77
C GLU A 87 8.97 13.63 3.55
N GLU A 88 8.46 13.75 2.32
CA GLU A 88 9.27 13.57 1.10
C GLU A 88 10.09 14.81 0.74
N ALA A 89 9.60 16.02 1.05
CA ALA A 89 10.36 17.25 0.89
C ALA A 89 11.52 17.32 1.90
N ASP A 90 11.22 17.13 3.18
CA ASP A 90 12.16 17.30 4.30
C ASP A 90 12.89 16.00 4.67
N GLY A 91 12.49 14.84 4.15
CA GLY A 91 13.10 13.54 4.52
C GLY A 91 12.89 13.14 5.99
N ALA A 92 11.87 13.69 6.66
CA ALA A 92 11.69 13.59 8.11
C ALA A 92 11.11 12.24 8.58
N ARG A 93 11.80 11.12 8.29
CA ARG A 93 11.69 9.87 9.08
C ARG A 93 12.77 9.80 10.15
N GLY A 94 12.89 10.84 10.97
CA GLY A 94 13.83 10.87 12.11
C GLY A 94 15.32 11.00 11.76
N THR A 95 15.68 11.30 10.50
CA THR A 95 17.08 11.51 10.06
C THR A 95 17.46 12.97 9.81
N GLY A 96 16.54 13.92 10.00
CA GLY A 96 16.86 15.36 10.08
C GLY A 96 17.25 16.02 8.76
N GLY A 97 16.51 15.79 7.67
CA GLY A 97 16.66 16.62 6.46
C GLY A 97 17.52 16.03 5.34
N THR A 98 18.24 14.94 5.56
CA THR A 98 19.33 14.53 4.64
C THR A 98 18.90 13.59 3.53
N ASP A 99 17.78 12.88 3.70
CA ASP A 99 17.37 11.78 2.81
C ASP A 99 16.18 12.15 1.92
N GLY A 100 15.59 13.33 2.11
CA GLY A 100 14.50 13.89 1.29
C GLY A 100 15.00 14.67 0.07
N LEU A 101 14.08 15.17 -0.75
CA LEU A 101 14.41 15.93 -1.96
C LEU A 101 15.28 17.16 -1.66
N GLU A 102 15.08 17.82 -0.52
CA GLU A 102 15.91 18.96 -0.11
C GLU A 102 17.37 18.54 0.13
N GLY A 103 17.57 17.41 0.81
CA GLY A 103 18.87 16.82 1.08
C GLY A 103 19.62 16.45 -0.20
N TRP A 104 18.95 15.74 -1.10
CA TRP A 104 19.52 15.36 -2.39
C TRP A 104 19.80 16.56 -3.30
N GLN A 105 18.93 17.57 -3.31
CA GLN A 105 19.18 18.82 -4.03
C GLN A 105 20.39 19.58 -3.46
N ARG A 106 20.58 19.58 -2.14
CA ARG A 106 21.75 20.19 -1.49
C ARG A 106 23.04 19.51 -1.92
N VAL A 107 23.06 18.17 -1.95
CA VAL A 107 24.20 17.38 -2.44
C VAL A 107 24.45 17.67 -3.92
N ALA A 108 23.42 17.71 -4.76
CA ALA A 108 23.55 18.04 -6.18
C ALA A 108 24.17 19.43 -6.40
N ARG A 109 23.72 20.45 -5.66
CA ARG A 109 24.30 21.81 -5.71
C ARG A 109 25.75 21.86 -5.27
N GLU A 110 26.14 21.05 -4.28
CA GLU A 110 27.53 20.93 -3.87
C GLU A 110 28.40 20.29 -4.95
N LEU A 111 27.91 19.21 -5.57
CA LEU A 111 28.60 18.56 -6.69
C LEU A 111 28.75 19.48 -7.90
N ASP A 112 27.70 20.23 -8.25
CA ASP A 112 27.74 21.19 -9.35
C ASP A 112 28.78 22.29 -9.12
N ARG A 113 28.85 22.85 -7.90
CA ARG A 113 29.89 23.81 -7.53
C ARG A 113 31.29 23.21 -7.60
N ASN A 114 31.49 22.01 -7.04
CA ASN A 114 32.79 21.33 -7.05
C ASN A 114 33.25 21.02 -8.49
N ALA A 115 32.33 20.59 -9.36
CA ALA A 115 32.61 20.38 -10.77
C ALA A 115 33.00 21.70 -11.46
N HIS A 116 32.23 22.77 -11.23
CA HIS A 116 32.49 24.08 -11.80
C HIS A 116 33.85 24.65 -11.37
N ASP A 117 34.18 24.58 -10.08
CA ASP A 117 35.47 25.02 -9.52
C ASP A 117 36.65 24.23 -10.09
N ALA A 118 36.42 22.96 -10.45
CA ALA A 118 37.40 22.10 -11.12
C ALA A 118 37.45 22.30 -12.66
N GLY A 119 36.65 23.22 -13.22
CA GLY A 119 36.52 23.44 -14.65
C GLY A 119 35.94 22.24 -15.39
N MET A 120 34.92 21.63 -14.79
CA MET A 120 34.13 20.50 -15.29
C MET A 120 32.65 20.92 -15.34
N LYS A 121 31.84 20.11 -16.03
CA LYS A 121 30.39 20.28 -16.11
C LYS A 121 29.71 18.94 -15.89
N ILE A 122 28.64 18.90 -15.13
CA ILE A 122 27.80 17.71 -14.97
C ILE A 122 26.68 17.76 -16.02
N ALA A 123 26.53 16.70 -16.80
CA ALA A 123 25.45 16.53 -17.76
C ALA A 123 24.16 16.02 -17.08
N ASP A 124 23.05 16.01 -17.82
CA ASP A 124 21.73 15.64 -17.30
C ASP A 124 21.64 14.20 -16.77
N ASP A 125 22.47 13.30 -17.28
CA ASP A 125 22.59 11.90 -16.85
C ASP A 125 23.62 11.69 -15.73
N GLY A 126 24.19 12.78 -15.20
CA GLY A 126 25.22 12.77 -14.16
C GLY A 126 26.63 12.50 -14.67
N VAL A 127 26.85 12.40 -15.99
CA VAL A 127 28.19 12.26 -16.57
C VAL A 127 28.96 13.57 -16.44
N VAL A 128 30.24 13.48 -16.04
CA VAL A 128 31.09 14.68 -15.88
C VAL A 128 31.88 14.93 -17.15
N GLU A 129 31.57 16.03 -17.81
CA GLU A 129 32.28 16.55 -18.96
C GLU A 129 33.44 17.44 -18.52
N TRP A 130 34.64 17.17 -19.03
CA TRP A 130 35.81 17.99 -18.74
C TRP A 130 36.81 17.96 -19.90
N SER A 131 37.59 19.02 -19.99
CA SER A 131 38.69 19.14 -20.96
C SER A 131 39.99 19.49 -20.26
N ILE A 132 41.09 18.94 -20.76
CA ILE A 132 42.45 19.41 -20.45
C ILE A 132 43.11 19.84 -21.74
N LEU A 133 43.57 21.09 -21.78
CA LEU A 133 44.62 21.50 -22.70
C LEU A 133 45.94 20.97 -22.12
N ILE A 134 46.36 19.79 -22.57
CA ILE A 134 47.67 19.25 -22.18
C ILE A 134 48.70 19.96 -23.04
N ASP A 135 49.55 20.78 -22.43
CA ASP A 135 50.75 21.26 -23.09
C ASP A 135 51.72 20.06 -23.21
N ARG A 136 52.12 19.74 -24.45
CA ARG A 136 52.84 18.49 -24.77
C ARG A 136 54.23 18.44 -24.14
N ASP A 137 54.72 19.61 -23.70
CA ASP A 137 56.04 19.81 -23.08
C ASP A 137 55.97 20.00 -21.55
N ASP A 138 54.80 19.89 -20.89
CA ASP A 138 54.68 19.94 -19.42
C ASP A 138 55.10 18.59 -18.80
N PRO A 139 56.22 18.52 -18.04
CA PRO A 139 56.67 17.29 -17.40
C PRO A 139 55.67 16.72 -16.38
N ASN A 140 54.74 17.54 -15.90
CA ASN A 140 53.71 17.16 -14.93
C ASN A 140 52.33 16.96 -15.59
N GLY A 141 52.24 17.01 -16.92
CA GLY A 141 50.97 16.93 -17.66
C GLY A 141 50.18 15.63 -17.37
N GLU A 142 50.88 14.49 -17.29
CA GLU A 142 50.24 13.19 -16.99
C GLU A 142 49.71 13.13 -15.55
N ALA A 143 50.47 13.63 -14.57
CA ALA A 143 50.03 13.64 -13.17
C ALA A 143 48.79 14.53 -12.98
N LYS A 144 48.78 15.72 -13.59
CA LYS A 144 47.62 16.63 -13.60
C LYS A 144 46.41 16.02 -14.30
N TYR A 145 46.63 15.26 -15.38
CA TYR A 145 45.57 14.53 -16.08
C TYR A 145 44.95 13.47 -15.17
N GLN A 146 45.76 12.65 -14.50
CA GLN A 146 45.26 11.59 -13.60
C GLN A 146 44.52 12.18 -12.40
N GLU A 147 45.02 13.25 -11.80
CA GLU A 147 44.36 13.94 -10.68
C GLU A 147 42.98 14.48 -11.09
N LYS A 148 42.91 15.17 -12.23
CA LYS A 148 41.64 15.72 -12.73
C LYS A 148 40.66 14.62 -13.16
N LYS A 149 41.16 13.53 -13.73
CA LYS A 149 40.35 12.34 -14.04
C LYS A 149 39.78 11.71 -12.77
N GLN A 150 40.59 11.51 -11.72
CA GLN A 150 40.12 10.96 -10.46
C GLN A 150 39.04 11.84 -9.80
N ALA A 151 39.22 13.16 -9.84
CA ALA A 151 38.21 14.09 -9.35
C ALA A 151 36.91 14.00 -10.17
N ALA A 152 36.99 13.92 -11.51
CA ALA A 152 35.83 13.75 -12.37
C ALA A 152 35.10 12.42 -12.12
N ASP A 153 35.84 11.32 -11.99
CA ASP A 153 35.29 9.98 -11.71
C ASP A 153 34.53 9.96 -10.36
N LEU A 154 35.07 10.63 -9.33
CA LEU A 154 34.43 10.73 -8.02
C LEU A 154 33.14 11.56 -8.07
N ILE A 155 33.18 12.72 -8.73
CA ILE A 155 32.00 13.59 -8.90
C ILE A 155 30.92 12.84 -9.69
N GLN A 156 31.29 12.16 -10.78
CA GLN A 156 30.36 11.39 -11.61
C GLN A 156 29.69 10.28 -10.81
N LEU A 157 30.47 9.48 -10.07
CA LEU A 157 29.94 8.40 -9.23
C LEU A 157 28.88 8.94 -8.26
N ARG A 158 29.18 10.07 -7.61
CA ARG A 158 28.28 10.68 -6.63
C ARG A 158 27.04 11.30 -7.30
N ALA A 159 27.18 11.95 -8.45
CA ALA A 159 26.06 12.50 -9.21
C ALA A 159 25.09 11.39 -9.65
N GLN A 160 25.60 10.26 -10.14
CA GLN A 160 24.80 9.11 -10.52
C GLN A 160 24.12 8.41 -9.32
N GLU A 161 24.76 8.42 -8.15
CA GLU A 161 24.13 7.95 -6.91
C GLU A 161 22.94 8.85 -6.52
N VAL A 162 23.12 10.17 -6.57
CA VAL A 162 22.05 11.13 -6.29
C VAL A 162 20.85 10.91 -7.23
N LEU A 163 21.08 10.80 -8.54
CA LEU A 163 20.01 10.55 -9.51
C LEU A 163 19.26 9.24 -9.22
N ARG A 164 19.98 8.17 -8.86
CA ARG A 164 19.36 6.88 -8.53
C ARG A 164 18.46 6.96 -7.30
N GLU A 165 18.87 7.69 -6.27
CA GLU A 165 18.04 7.84 -5.07
C GLU A 165 16.83 8.75 -5.33
N VAL A 166 17.00 9.81 -6.13
CA VAL A 166 15.89 10.70 -6.53
C VAL A 166 14.88 9.99 -7.44
N ASP A 167 15.32 9.12 -8.36
CA ASP A 167 14.41 8.30 -9.17
C ASP A 167 13.52 7.39 -8.30
N LYS A 168 14.07 6.83 -7.20
CA LYS A 168 13.25 6.05 -6.25
C LYS A 168 12.20 6.93 -5.56
N ILE A 169 12.56 8.16 -5.22
CA ILE A 169 11.63 9.14 -4.63
C ILE A 169 10.56 9.53 -5.65
N ASP A 170 10.90 9.75 -6.92
CA ASP A 170 9.93 10.06 -7.99
C ASP A 170 8.92 8.91 -8.24
N GLU A 171 9.42 7.68 -8.33
CA GLU A 171 8.57 6.48 -8.44
C GLU A 171 7.66 6.35 -7.21
N TRP A 172 8.22 6.57 -6.02
CA TRP A 172 7.49 6.53 -4.76
C TRP A 172 6.44 7.65 -4.64
N LEU A 173 6.73 8.87 -5.06
CA LEU A 173 5.79 10.01 -5.14
C LEU A 173 4.65 9.67 -6.09
N THR A 174 4.98 9.16 -7.28
CA THR A 174 3.99 8.76 -8.29
C THR A 174 3.03 7.70 -7.76
N THR A 175 3.56 6.68 -7.06
CA THR A 175 2.74 5.62 -6.48
C THR A 175 1.94 6.09 -5.27
N SER A 176 2.55 6.86 -4.37
CA SER A 176 1.90 7.31 -3.14
C SER A 176 0.83 8.36 -3.37
N LEU A 177 1.03 9.29 -4.31
CA LEU A 177 0.01 10.27 -4.67
C LEU A 177 -1.25 9.61 -5.24
N LYS A 178 -1.10 8.50 -5.99
CA LYS A 178 -2.26 7.70 -6.43
C LYS A 178 -2.97 7.02 -5.27
N VAL A 179 -2.25 6.64 -4.20
CA VAL A 179 -2.83 6.04 -2.99
C VAL A 179 -3.47 7.09 -2.08
N ILE A 180 -3.04 8.35 -2.11
CA ILE A 180 -3.59 9.43 -1.27
C ILE A 180 -4.80 10.12 -1.92
N PHE A 181 -4.76 10.29 -3.24
CA PHE A 181 -5.82 11.01 -3.97
C PHE A 181 -6.75 10.10 -4.75
N GLY A 182 -6.48 8.80 -4.77
CA GLY A 182 -6.98 7.98 -5.85
C GLY A 182 -6.59 8.57 -7.22
N THR A 183 -7.33 8.18 -8.23
CA THR A 183 -7.47 8.87 -9.51
C THR A 183 -8.81 9.58 -9.50
N PRO A 184 -9.09 10.51 -10.43
CA PRO A 184 -10.42 11.08 -10.62
C PRO A 184 -11.54 10.05 -10.82
N HIS A 185 -11.19 8.77 -10.97
CA HIS A 185 -12.06 7.66 -11.29
C HIS A 185 -12.06 6.53 -10.24
N ASN A 186 -11.33 6.63 -9.13
CA ASN A 186 -11.23 5.55 -8.13
C ASN A 186 -11.18 6.04 -6.66
N PHE A 187 -11.59 7.29 -6.40
CA PHE A 187 -11.66 7.85 -5.06
C PHE A 187 -12.83 7.24 -4.26
N GLU A 188 -12.64 5.99 -3.84
CA GLU A 188 -13.52 5.28 -2.93
C GLU A 188 -13.12 5.59 -1.49
N THR A 189 -14.09 6.07 -0.72
CA THR A 189 -13.96 6.19 0.74
C THR A 189 -14.05 4.80 1.38
N GLU A 190 -13.71 4.67 2.67
CA GLU A 190 -13.91 3.44 3.46
C GLU A 190 -15.40 2.98 3.58
N ASP A 191 -16.33 3.65 2.89
CA ASP A 191 -17.75 3.26 2.80
C ASP A 191 -17.93 1.98 1.96
N ARG A 192 -17.86 0.82 2.62
CA ARG A 192 -17.99 -0.52 2.03
C ARG A 192 -19.42 -0.96 1.71
N ARG A 193 -20.39 -0.04 1.59
CA ARG A 193 -21.79 -0.43 1.35
C ARG A 193 -22.01 -0.97 -0.06
N TYR A 194 -22.78 -2.04 -0.12
CA TYR A 194 -23.11 -2.75 -1.36
C TYR A 194 -24.20 -2.03 -2.15
N ASN A 195 -24.01 -1.90 -3.47
CA ASN A 195 -25.02 -1.44 -4.43
C ASN A 195 -25.65 -0.08 -4.09
N VAL A 196 -24.81 0.92 -3.86
CA VAL A 196 -25.19 2.32 -3.57
C VAL A 196 -25.01 3.27 -4.76
N PHE A 197 -24.33 2.82 -5.82
CA PHE A 197 -24.10 3.57 -7.06
C PHE A 197 -24.56 2.78 -8.29
N GLU A 198 -24.84 3.49 -9.39
CA GLU A 198 -25.19 2.87 -10.68
C GLU A 198 -23.91 2.47 -11.44
N PRO A 199 -23.82 1.24 -11.98
CA PRO A 199 -22.63 0.78 -12.69
C PRO A 199 -22.45 1.46 -14.05
N THR A 200 -21.23 1.93 -14.30
CA THR A 200 -20.77 2.48 -15.57
C THR A 200 -20.31 1.40 -16.54
N VAL A 201 -19.96 1.81 -17.77
CA VAL A 201 -19.32 0.92 -18.76
C VAL A 201 -17.95 0.45 -18.28
N LYS A 202 -17.18 1.31 -17.59
CA LYS A 202 -15.86 0.97 -17.05
C LYS A 202 -15.99 -0.17 -16.04
N ASP A 203 -16.98 -0.11 -15.14
CA ASP A 203 -17.14 -1.11 -14.09
C ASP A 203 -17.48 -2.49 -14.67
N ARG A 204 -18.25 -2.52 -15.75
CA ARG A 204 -18.51 -3.75 -16.50
C ARG A 204 -17.25 -4.29 -17.17
N MET A 205 -16.36 -3.42 -17.66
CA MET A 205 -15.06 -3.83 -18.21
C MET A 205 -14.15 -4.40 -17.13
N VAL A 206 -14.04 -3.73 -15.98
CA VAL A 206 -13.28 -4.18 -14.80
C VAL A 206 -13.80 -5.53 -14.31
N ARG A 207 -15.12 -5.68 -14.18
CA ARG A 207 -15.76 -6.96 -13.84
C ARG A 207 -15.37 -8.08 -14.81
N ASN A 208 -15.37 -7.80 -16.11
CA ASN A 208 -15.01 -8.78 -17.13
C ASN A 208 -13.51 -9.13 -17.09
N GLN A 209 -12.64 -8.15 -16.82
CA GLN A 209 -11.20 -8.40 -16.62
C GLN A 209 -10.96 -9.29 -15.40
N LEU A 210 -11.59 -9.00 -14.26
CA LEU A 210 -11.49 -9.86 -13.08
C LEU A 210 -12.05 -11.27 -13.35
N ASN A 211 -13.13 -11.39 -14.12
CA ASN A 211 -13.66 -12.69 -14.55
C ASN A 211 -12.62 -13.47 -15.39
N ASN A 212 -11.86 -12.79 -16.26
CA ASN A 212 -10.79 -13.41 -17.02
C ASN A 212 -9.61 -13.85 -16.13
N VAL A 213 -9.32 -13.11 -15.05
CA VAL A 213 -8.35 -13.55 -14.02
C VAL A 213 -8.83 -14.86 -13.38
N GLY A 214 -10.10 -14.94 -12.98
CA GLY A 214 -10.69 -16.18 -12.44
C GLY A 214 -10.64 -17.35 -13.43
N ALA A 215 -10.91 -17.11 -14.71
CA ALA A 215 -10.81 -18.13 -15.76
C ALA A 215 -9.36 -18.58 -16.00
N GLY A 216 -8.41 -17.65 -15.99
CA GLY A 216 -6.98 -17.97 -16.10
C GLY A 216 -6.48 -18.78 -14.91
N ALA A 217 -6.91 -18.44 -13.69
CA ALA A 217 -6.60 -19.20 -12.49
C ALA A 217 -7.14 -20.64 -12.60
N ALA A 218 -8.40 -20.81 -13.03
CA ALA A 218 -8.98 -22.13 -13.26
C ALA A 218 -8.18 -22.95 -14.28
N ALA A 219 -7.77 -22.33 -15.40
CA ALA A 219 -6.95 -22.98 -16.44
C ALA A 219 -5.57 -23.42 -15.92
N ARG A 220 -5.04 -22.74 -14.91
CA ARG A 220 -3.77 -23.08 -14.25
C ARG A 220 -3.93 -24.14 -13.15
N GLY A 221 -5.15 -24.51 -12.79
CA GLY A 221 -5.44 -25.41 -11.68
C GLY A 221 -5.52 -24.71 -10.32
N TRP A 222 -5.57 -23.38 -10.30
CA TRP A 222 -5.70 -22.56 -9.09
C TRP A 222 -7.17 -22.44 -8.68
N ALA A 223 -7.67 -23.51 -8.07
CA ALA A 223 -9.08 -23.65 -7.73
C ALA A 223 -9.52 -22.65 -6.65
N ASN A 224 -8.65 -22.30 -5.69
CA ASN A 224 -8.99 -21.40 -4.60
C ASN A 224 -9.15 -19.97 -5.10
N THR A 225 -8.19 -19.49 -5.91
CA THR A 225 -8.25 -18.19 -6.57
C THR A 225 -9.49 -18.09 -7.46
N ALA A 226 -9.69 -19.07 -8.34
CA ALA A 226 -10.83 -19.08 -9.27
C ALA A 226 -12.17 -19.08 -8.53
N GLY A 227 -12.29 -19.91 -7.48
CA GLY A 227 -13.50 -20.04 -6.67
C GLY A 227 -13.86 -18.74 -5.95
N LEU A 228 -12.89 -18.12 -5.26
CA LEU A 228 -13.13 -16.89 -4.50
C LEU A 228 -13.38 -15.68 -5.40
N VAL A 229 -12.64 -15.55 -6.51
CA VAL A 229 -12.91 -14.51 -7.51
C VAL A 229 -14.31 -14.66 -8.10
N LYS A 230 -14.71 -15.89 -8.46
CA LYS A 230 -16.06 -16.15 -8.96
C LYS A 230 -17.12 -15.78 -7.91
N HIS A 231 -16.93 -16.19 -6.66
CA HIS A 231 -17.87 -15.90 -5.58
C HIS A 231 -18.04 -14.40 -5.34
N TYR A 232 -16.94 -13.63 -5.40
CA TYR A 232 -16.96 -12.18 -5.36
C TYR A 232 -17.85 -11.61 -6.46
N LEU A 233 -17.64 -12.06 -7.71
CA LEU A 233 -18.33 -11.60 -8.92
C LEU A 233 -19.79 -12.08 -9.04
N ASP A 234 -20.15 -13.16 -8.34
CA ASP A 234 -21.53 -13.63 -8.21
C ASP A 234 -22.37 -12.69 -7.34
N GLY A 235 -21.73 -11.81 -6.56
CA GLY A 235 -22.41 -10.73 -5.81
C GLY A 235 -23.24 -11.21 -4.62
N SER A 236 -23.10 -12.47 -4.21
CA SER A 236 -23.94 -13.06 -3.14
C SER A 236 -23.62 -12.48 -1.75
N GLY A 237 -22.36 -12.15 -1.49
CA GLY A 237 -21.87 -11.71 -0.18
C GLY A 237 -21.93 -12.79 0.90
N LYS A 238 -22.26 -14.03 0.54
CA LYS A 238 -22.36 -15.14 1.51
C LYS A 238 -20.97 -15.48 2.04
N THR A 239 -20.88 -15.82 3.31
CA THR A 239 -19.65 -16.32 3.91
C THR A 239 -19.18 -17.57 3.17
N VAL A 240 -17.87 -17.64 2.90
CA VAL A 240 -17.21 -18.82 2.32
C VAL A 240 -16.45 -19.54 3.41
N GLU A 241 -16.68 -20.84 3.51
CA GLU A 241 -15.91 -21.71 4.42
C GLU A 241 -14.66 -22.23 3.70
N VAL A 242 -13.52 -22.15 4.38
CA VAL A 242 -12.24 -22.75 3.96
C VAL A 242 -11.84 -23.82 4.96
N GLU A 243 -10.99 -24.76 4.53
CA GLU A 243 -10.47 -25.84 5.38
C GLU A 243 -9.06 -25.49 5.88
N PRO A 244 -8.87 -25.05 7.14
CA PRO A 244 -7.54 -24.63 7.61
C PRO A 244 -6.51 -25.77 7.59
N GLN A 245 -6.95 -27.02 7.70
CA GLN A 245 -6.07 -28.19 7.57
C GLN A 245 -5.49 -28.30 6.16
N GLN A 246 -6.29 -28.03 5.11
CA GLN A 246 -5.79 -27.93 3.74
C GLN A 246 -4.87 -26.72 3.59
N MET A 247 -5.28 -25.55 4.11
CA MET A 247 -4.48 -24.34 4.02
C MET A 247 -3.09 -24.52 4.63
N MET A 248 -2.96 -25.19 5.77
CA MET A 248 -1.64 -25.48 6.37
C MET A 248 -0.78 -26.42 5.51
N ARG A 249 -1.38 -27.35 4.77
CA ARG A 249 -0.66 -28.20 3.81
C ARG A 249 -0.22 -27.44 2.57
N ASP A 250 -1.10 -26.59 2.05
CA ASP A 250 -0.89 -25.87 0.78
C ASP A 250 -0.02 -24.61 0.98
N ILE A 251 0.05 -24.08 2.20
CA ILE A 251 0.76 -22.86 2.58
C ILE A 251 1.79 -23.19 3.66
N PRO A 252 3.03 -23.60 3.30
CA PRO A 252 4.07 -23.94 4.26
C PRO A 252 4.39 -22.83 5.26
N GLN A 253 4.31 -21.56 4.83
CA GLN A 253 4.42 -20.42 5.74
C GLN A 253 3.37 -20.44 6.86
N PHE A 254 2.13 -20.80 6.55
CA PHE A 254 1.06 -20.86 7.54
C PHE A 254 1.30 -21.97 8.57
N GLN A 255 1.74 -23.16 8.14
CA GLN A 255 2.14 -24.22 9.05
C GLN A 255 3.26 -23.77 10.00
N ARG A 256 4.28 -23.08 9.47
CA ARG A 256 5.38 -22.53 10.29
C ARG A 256 4.89 -21.52 11.32
N ASP A 257 3.93 -20.67 10.95
CA ASP A 257 3.35 -19.67 11.86
C ASP A 257 2.51 -20.33 12.96
N VAL A 258 1.75 -21.39 12.65
CA VAL A 258 1.05 -22.21 13.65
C VAL A 258 2.03 -22.88 14.60
N ASP A 259 3.09 -23.52 14.08
CA ASP A 259 4.12 -24.17 14.90
C ASP A 259 4.85 -23.17 15.82
N LYS A 260 5.10 -21.96 15.30
CA LYS A 260 5.68 -20.86 16.05
C LYS A 260 4.76 -20.41 17.18
N THR A 261 3.45 -20.24 16.93
CA THR A 261 2.48 -19.89 17.98
C THR A 261 2.40 -20.99 19.04
N LEU A 262 2.39 -22.26 18.64
CA LEU A 262 2.42 -23.39 19.58
C LEU A 262 3.67 -23.34 20.47
N GLY A 263 4.85 -23.18 19.88
CA GLY A 263 6.11 -23.19 20.60
C GLY A 263 6.38 -21.95 21.45
N GLN A 264 6.01 -20.77 20.97
CA GLN A 264 6.36 -19.51 21.60
C GLN A 264 5.30 -18.99 22.57
N ASP A 265 4.05 -19.40 22.41
CA ASP A 265 2.91 -18.99 23.24
C ASP A 265 2.31 -20.20 23.97
N VAL A 266 1.63 -21.10 23.26
CA VAL A 266 0.78 -22.15 23.88
C VAL A 266 1.56 -23.05 24.85
N ARG A 267 2.75 -23.54 24.47
CA ARG A 267 3.58 -24.40 25.33
C ARG A 267 3.98 -23.76 26.65
N LYS A 268 4.01 -22.43 26.73
CA LYS A 268 4.37 -21.68 27.95
C LYS A 268 3.17 -21.37 28.84
N ARG A 269 1.94 -21.68 28.38
CA ARG A 269 0.72 -21.47 29.15
C ARG A 269 0.55 -22.56 30.22
N PRO A 270 -0.13 -22.23 31.34
CA PRO A 270 -0.56 -23.25 32.30
C PRO A 270 -1.53 -24.25 31.64
N ASP A 271 -1.69 -25.40 32.29
CA ASP A 271 -2.68 -26.39 31.85
C ASP A 271 -4.11 -25.85 31.93
N GLY A 272 -4.97 -26.37 31.07
CA GLY A 272 -6.35 -25.94 30.91
C GLY A 272 -6.69 -25.41 29.51
N PRO A 273 -7.90 -24.86 29.33
CA PRO A 273 -8.34 -24.31 28.06
C PRO A 273 -7.57 -23.05 27.70
N PHE A 274 -7.30 -22.86 26.41
CA PHE A 274 -6.66 -21.67 25.88
C PHE A 274 -7.32 -21.19 24.60
N THR A 275 -7.17 -19.90 24.36
CA THR A 275 -7.44 -19.24 23.08
C THR A 275 -6.32 -18.23 22.87
N THR A 276 -5.68 -18.27 21.70
CA THR A 276 -4.70 -17.25 21.32
C THR A 276 -5.41 -16.04 20.74
N GLU A 277 -4.73 -14.91 20.76
CA GLU A 277 -5.16 -13.74 19.98
C GLU A 277 -5.14 -14.07 18.48
N TRP A 278 -5.88 -13.28 17.71
CA TRP A 278 -5.83 -13.35 16.25
C TRP A 278 -4.47 -12.86 15.75
N GLY A 279 -3.67 -13.77 15.20
CA GLY A 279 -2.44 -13.47 14.47
C GLY A 279 -2.72 -13.24 12.99
N SER A 280 -1.84 -12.52 12.31
CA SER A 280 -1.87 -12.38 10.84
C SER A 280 -0.80 -13.27 10.21
N THR A 281 -1.13 -13.88 9.08
CA THR A 281 -0.20 -14.68 8.26
C THR A 281 -0.48 -14.42 6.79
N ALA A 282 0.46 -14.79 5.92
CA ALA A 282 0.35 -14.63 4.48
C ALA A 282 1.05 -15.81 3.77
N PRO A 283 0.51 -16.29 2.63
CA PRO A 283 1.23 -17.21 1.78
C PRO A 283 2.53 -16.59 1.27
N ASN A 284 3.61 -17.36 1.30
CA ASN A 284 4.88 -16.95 0.71
C ASN A 284 4.90 -17.39 -0.76
N THR A 285 5.06 -16.45 -1.69
CA THR A 285 5.09 -16.72 -3.14
C THR A 285 6.26 -17.62 -3.57
N ALA A 286 7.28 -17.75 -2.72
CA ALA A 286 8.42 -18.65 -2.95
C ALA A 286 8.16 -20.12 -2.55
N ASP A 287 7.06 -20.41 -1.83
CA ASP A 287 6.76 -21.75 -1.30
C ASP A 287 6.07 -22.68 -2.34
N GLY A 288 6.02 -22.28 -3.61
CA GLY A 288 5.49 -23.09 -4.71
C GLY A 288 4.08 -22.74 -5.17
N ASP A 289 3.57 -23.52 -6.14
CA ASP A 289 2.37 -23.16 -6.90
C ASP A 289 1.07 -23.20 -6.05
N SER A 290 0.96 -24.12 -5.09
CA SER A 290 -0.18 -24.14 -4.15
C SER A 290 -0.20 -22.91 -3.23
N SER A 291 0.97 -22.45 -2.79
CA SER A 291 1.08 -21.21 -2.00
C SER A 291 0.75 -19.98 -2.86
N LEU A 292 1.12 -19.99 -4.15
CA LEU A 292 0.72 -18.96 -5.11
C LEU A 292 -0.80 -18.91 -5.34
N ASP A 293 -1.48 -20.06 -5.44
CA ASP A 293 -2.94 -20.08 -5.51
C ASP A 293 -3.55 -19.37 -4.28
N TRP A 294 -3.11 -19.72 -3.07
CA TRP A 294 -3.58 -19.04 -1.87
C TRP A 294 -3.17 -17.56 -1.78
N TYR A 295 -2.02 -17.19 -2.34
CA TYR A 295 -1.55 -15.81 -2.41
C TYR A 295 -2.50 -14.96 -3.27
N TYR A 296 -2.85 -15.42 -4.47
CA TYR A 296 -3.80 -14.70 -5.34
C TYR A 296 -5.24 -14.81 -4.85
N ALA A 297 -5.57 -15.85 -4.09
CA ALA A 297 -6.88 -16.03 -3.50
C ALA A 297 -7.11 -15.08 -2.31
N LEU A 298 -6.21 -15.06 -1.32
CA LEU A 298 -6.42 -14.36 -0.05
C LEU A 298 -5.39 -13.27 0.26
N ASN A 299 -4.19 -13.28 -0.35
CA ASN A 299 -3.03 -12.41 -0.05
C ASN A 299 -2.51 -12.51 1.41
N HIS A 300 -3.35 -12.27 2.39
CA HIS A 300 -3.13 -12.48 3.83
C HIS A 300 -4.45 -12.81 4.53
N PHE A 301 -4.38 -13.44 5.70
CA PHE A 301 -5.55 -13.77 6.52
C PHE A 301 -5.16 -13.83 8.01
N GLN A 302 -6.17 -13.92 8.86
CA GLN A 302 -5.98 -14.04 10.30
C GLN A 302 -6.24 -15.47 10.75
N TYR A 303 -5.49 -15.92 11.76
CA TYR A 303 -5.70 -17.20 12.41
C TYR A 303 -5.59 -17.10 13.93
N ARG A 304 -6.16 -18.08 14.64
CA ARG A 304 -5.91 -18.29 16.07
C ARG A 304 -5.98 -19.78 16.40
N LEU A 305 -5.43 -20.13 17.56
CA LEU A 305 -5.48 -21.47 18.11
C LEU A 305 -6.44 -21.50 19.30
N VAL A 306 -7.34 -22.48 19.31
CA VAL A 306 -8.29 -22.72 20.41
C VAL A 306 -8.15 -24.18 20.83
N GLY A 307 -7.99 -24.45 22.12
CA GLY A 307 -7.74 -25.82 22.56
C GLY A 307 -7.57 -25.98 24.06
N GLU A 308 -7.02 -27.12 24.45
CA GLU A 308 -6.64 -27.46 25.82
C GLU A 308 -5.21 -27.96 25.87
N LYS A 309 -4.52 -27.61 26.96
CA LYS A 309 -3.18 -28.11 27.29
C LYS A 309 -3.22 -28.95 28.57
N HIS A 310 -2.61 -30.13 28.52
CA HIS A 310 -2.48 -31.06 29.65
C HIS A 310 -1.04 -31.56 29.71
N GLY A 311 -0.21 -30.98 30.59
CA GLY A 311 1.23 -31.23 30.62
C GLY A 311 1.90 -30.86 29.30
N ASP A 312 2.54 -31.85 28.66
CA ASP A 312 3.22 -31.71 27.36
C ASP A 312 2.27 -31.95 26.17
N GLU A 313 1.03 -32.37 26.43
CA GLU A 313 0.05 -32.63 25.41
C GLU A 313 -0.83 -31.41 25.14
N ILE A 314 -1.00 -31.07 23.86
CA ILE A 314 -1.83 -29.96 23.41
C ILE A 314 -2.82 -30.51 22.38
N THR A 315 -4.11 -30.33 22.65
CA THR A 315 -5.20 -30.63 21.73
C THR A 315 -5.85 -29.32 21.29
N TYR A 316 -5.85 -29.01 20.00
CA TYR A 316 -6.25 -27.68 19.50
C TYR A 316 -6.88 -27.73 18.12
N GLN A 317 -7.64 -26.69 17.80
CA GLN A 317 -8.15 -26.37 16.47
C GLN A 317 -7.52 -25.07 15.99
N VAL A 318 -7.35 -24.96 14.68
CA VAL A 318 -6.93 -23.74 13.99
C VAL A 318 -8.17 -23.08 13.40
N GLU A 319 -8.45 -21.88 13.86
CA GLU A 319 -9.52 -21.05 13.28
C GLU A 319 -8.91 -20.01 12.36
N VAL A 320 -9.53 -19.77 11.21
CA VAL A 320 -9.13 -18.79 10.20
C VAL A 320 -10.28 -17.81 9.96
N LYS A 321 -9.95 -16.54 9.76
CA LYS A 321 -10.89 -15.55 9.24
C LYS A 321 -10.22 -14.55 8.30
N LYS A 322 -10.98 -14.03 7.35
CA LYS A 322 -10.60 -12.91 6.50
C LYS A 322 -11.85 -12.19 6.01
N ARG A 323 -11.81 -10.85 5.97
CA ARG A 323 -12.72 -10.08 5.12
C ARG A 323 -12.19 -10.11 3.68
N TYR A 324 -12.93 -10.70 2.76
CA TYR A 324 -12.62 -10.66 1.34
C TYR A 324 -13.12 -9.32 0.77
N ASP A 325 -12.23 -8.34 0.80
CA ASP A 325 -12.40 -6.99 0.25
C ASP A 325 -11.17 -6.60 -0.57
N TRP A 326 -11.31 -5.54 -1.36
CA TRP A 326 -10.21 -4.98 -2.17
C TRP A 326 -9.80 -3.62 -1.60
N GLY A 327 -8.50 -3.31 -1.60
CA GLY A 327 -8.01 -2.07 -1.01
C GLY A 327 -8.48 -0.82 -1.75
N VAL A 328 -8.85 0.20 -0.98
CA VAL A 328 -9.12 1.55 -1.48
C VAL A 328 -8.03 2.52 -1.00
N PRO A 329 -7.76 3.61 -1.76
CA PRO A 329 -6.77 4.63 -1.42
C PRO A 329 -6.86 5.10 0.04
N SER A 330 -8.09 5.35 0.52
CA SER A 330 -8.39 5.84 1.87
C SER A 330 -8.06 4.91 3.01
N GLU A 331 -7.95 3.60 2.75
CA GLU A 331 -7.48 2.63 3.74
C GLU A 331 -5.94 2.51 3.75
N HIS A 332 -5.25 3.36 3.00
CA HIS A 332 -3.81 3.31 2.74
C HIS A 332 -3.34 1.94 2.23
N ARG A 333 -4.26 1.17 1.64
CA ARG A 333 -3.97 -0.12 1.02
C ARG A 333 -3.41 0.16 -0.37
N ARG A 334 -2.10 0.01 -0.51
CA ARG A 334 -1.38 0.19 -1.78
C ARG A 334 -2.07 -0.60 -2.89
N THR A 335 -2.20 0.01 -4.06
CA THR A 335 -2.47 -0.73 -5.30
C THR A 335 -1.43 -1.84 -5.40
N GLN A 336 -1.87 -3.09 -5.57
CA GLN A 336 -0.91 -4.12 -5.93
C GLN A 336 -0.41 -3.71 -7.31
N GLU A 337 0.87 -3.36 -7.42
CA GLU A 337 1.49 -2.98 -8.68
C GLU A 337 1.37 -4.18 -9.62
N LYS A 338 0.33 -4.10 -10.47
CA LYS A 338 -0.13 -5.14 -11.39
C LYS A 338 -0.77 -6.32 -10.63
N PHE A 339 -1.77 -6.96 -11.24
CA PHE A 339 -1.84 -8.43 -11.14
C PHE A 339 -0.59 -8.97 -11.88
N GLY A 340 0.59 -8.69 -11.30
CA GLY A 340 1.93 -8.97 -11.78
C GLY A 340 2.25 -10.44 -11.58
N GLY A 341 1.35 -11.27 -12.06
CA GLY A 341 1.42 -12.70 -12.12
C GLY A 341 1.21 -13.17 -13.55
N PRO A 342 0.86 -14.45 -13.77
CA PRO A 342 0.67 -15.01 -15.11
C PRO A 342 -0.43 -14.30 -15.94
N PHE A 343 -1.24 -13.44 -15.35
CA PHE A 343 -2.42 -12.85 -15.97
C PHE A 343 -2.18 -11.58 -16.80
N LYS A 344 -1.03 -10.89 -16.64
CA LYS A 344 -0.65 -9.68 -17.40
C LYS A 344 -1.80 -8.66 -17.56
N MET A 345 -2.57 -8.41 -16.50
CA MET A 345 -3.64 -7.39 -16.48
C MET A 345 -3.32 -6.32 -15.45
N GLU A 346 -3.54 -5.06 -15.81
CA GLU A 346 -3.49 -3.93 -14.90
C GLU A 346 -4.90 -3.74 -14.32
N LEU A 347 -5.11 -4.25 -13.12
CA LEU A 347 -6.33 -4.05 -12.33
C LEU A 347 -5.95 -3.28 -11.06
N GLU A 348 -6.53 -2.11 -10.88
CA GLU A 348 -6.37 -1.34 -9.66
C GLU A 348 -7.29 -1.91 -8.58
N GLN A 349 -6.79 -2.11 -7.35
CA GLN A 349 -7.61 -2.62 -6.24
C GLN A 349 -8.83 -1.73 -5.96
N ALA A 350 -8.69 -0.41 -6.15
CA ALA A 350 -9.77 0.55 -5.97
C ALA A 350 -10.91 0.33 -6.98
N ASP A 351 -10.57 0.04 -8.25
CA ASP A 351 -11.56 -0.31 -9.29
C ASP A 351 -12.27 -1.63 -8.94
N LEU A 352 -11.56 -2.59 -8.35
CA LEU A 352 -12.16 -3.84 -7.87
C LEU A 352 -13.08 -3.60 -6.68
N ALA A 353 -12.67 -2.77 -5.70
CA ALA A 353 -13.49 -2.39 -4.56
C ALA A 353 -14.78 -1.68 -5.00
N HIS A 354 -14.69 -0.81 -6.01
CA HIS A 354 -15.83 -0.09 -6.56
C HIS A 354 -16.92 -1.03 -7.08
N LEU A 355 -16.58 -2.23 -7.57
CA LEU A 355 -17.57 -3.23 -8.00
C LEU A 355 -18.57 -3.60 -6.90
N ASN A 356 -18.17 -3.58 -5.62
CA ASN A 356 -19.06 -3.75 -4.48
C ASN A 356 -20.06 -2.60 -4.37
N SER A 357 -19.57 -1.37 -4.50
CA SER A 357 -20.39 -0.17 -4.39
C SER A 357 -21.42 -0.03 -5.52
N VAL A 358 -21.11 -0.51 -6.74
CA VAL A 358 -22.02 -0.51 -7.90
C VAL A 358 -22.83 -1.80 -8.08
N GLY A 359 -22.74 -2.73 -7.12
CA GLY A 359 -23.52 -3.97 -7.10
C GLY A 359 -23.08 -5.04 -8.11
N LEU A 360 -21.95 -4.86 -8.78
CA LEU A 360 -21.42 -5.80 -9.78
C LEU A 360 -20.59 -6.94 -9.19
N ALA A 361 -20.17 -6.80 -7.94
CA ALA A 361 -19.54 -7.81 -7.10
C ALA A 361 -19.91 -7.55 -5.64
N ARG A 362 -19.56 -8.41 -4.68
CA ARG A 362 -19.89 -8.17 -3.27
C ARG A 362 -18.83 -8.70 -2.33
N ASP A 363 -18.36 -7.84 -1.43
CA ASP A 363 -17.45 -8.21 -0.35
C ASP A 363 -18.09 -9.27 0.56
N PHE A 364 -17.30 -10.22 1.04
CA PHE A 364 -17.79 -11.34 1.85
C PHE A 364 -16.77 -11.76 2.90
N ASP A 365 -17.20 -12.57 3.85
CA ASP A 365 -16.31 -13.12 4.87
C ASP A 365 -15.83 -14.51 4.47
N VAL A 366 -14.58 -14.80 4.78
CA VAL A 366 -13.99 -16.14 4.69
C VAL A 366 -13.71 -16.60 6.11
N VAL A 367 -14.20 -17.79 6.47
CA VAL A 367 -13.99 -18.38 7.80
C VAL A 367 -13.63 -19.85 7.67
N GLY A 368 -12.98 -20.42 8.68
CA GLY A 368 -12.72 -21.86 8.70
C GLY A 368 -12.27 -22.32 10.07
N THR A 369 -12.55 -23.58 10.38
CA THR A 369 -12.07 -24.24 11.60
C THR A 369 -11.52 -25.60 11.19
N SER A 370 -10.30 -25.94 11.62
CA SER A 370 -9.72 -27.25 11.36
C SER A 370 -10.42 -28.32 12.20
N ASP A 371 -10.20 -29.58 11.83
CA ASP A 371 -10.38 -30.68 12.77
C ASP A 371 -9.48 -30.50 14.00
N THR A 372 -9.79 -31.24 15.05
CA THR A 372 -8.98 -31.27 16.26
C THR A 372 -7.63 -31.94 16.00
N ILE A 373 -6.55 -31.22 16.29
CA ILE A 373 -5.16 -31.65 16.15
C ILE A 373 -4.60 -31.93 17.55
N ARG A 374 -3.86 -33.03 17.69
CA ARG A 374 -3.15 -33.38 18.93
C ARG A 374 -1.65 -33.37 18.67
N THR A 375 -0.90 -32.69 19.52
CA THR A 375 0.56 -32.68 19.50
C THR A 375 1.09 -32.89 20.92
N SER A 376 2.21 -33.58 21.03
CA SER A 376 3.05 -33.57 22.23
C SER A 376 4.29 -32.71 22.00
N ALA A 377 4.94 -32.27 23.07
CA ALA A 377 6.32 -31.75 23.00
C ALA A 377 7.32 -32.87 22.66
#